data_AF-A0A520LUQ5-F1
#
_entry.id   AF-A0A520LUQ5-F1
#
_cell.length_a   1.000
_cell.length_b   1.000
_cell.length_c   1.000
_cell.angle_alpha   90.00
_cell.angle_beta   90.00
_cell.angle_gamma   90.00
#
_symmetry.space_group_name_H-M   'P 1'
#
loop_
_entity.id
_entity.type
_entity.pdbx_description
1 polymer ?
#
loop_
_entity_poly.entity_id
_entity_poly.type
_entity_poly.pdbx_seq_one_letter_code
_entity_poly.pdbx_strand_id
1 'polypeptide(L)'
;MPRGGKRKGAGRPRGGQYGEQTKTVRIPLSQADRILRFIRNKEYALPIFACGVSAGFPSPADDYLEGSLDLNEHLIREPAATFFVRAKGDSMIGAGIHDGDLLVVDRSAEAKNGNVIIAIINGELSVKRYLRSKNQCELVPENPKYKPIQINEDDDVRIWGIVTNVIHRL
;
A
#
# COMPACT_ATOMS: atom_id res chain seq x y z
N MET A 1 22.47 -31.69 53.72
CA MET A 1 21.33 -31.06 53.02
C MET A 1 21.16 -31.75 51.66
N PRO A 2 20.03 -32.44 51.40
CA PRO A 2 19.81 -33.15 50.15
C PRO A 2 19.42 -32.15 49.05
N ARG A 3 20.28 -32.02 48.02
CA ARG A 3 19.96 -31.23 46.82
C ARG A 3 18.95 -32.02 45.99
N GLY A 4 17.75 -31.46 45.83
CA GLY A 4 16.66 -32.07 45.06
C GLY A 4 17.13 -32.51 43.67
N GLY A 5 16.97 -33.79 43.36
CA GLY A 5 17.38 -34.39 42.10
C GLY A 5 16.62 -33.80 40.90
N LYS A 6 17.32 -33.71 39.76
CA LYS A 6 16.78 -33.22 38.49
C LYS A 6 15.64 -34.14 38.04
N ARG A 7 14.40 -33.65 38.02
CA ARG A 7 13.25 -34.41 37.51
C ARG A 7 13.37 -34.59 35.98
N LYS A 8 13.02 -35.77 35.45
CA LYS A 8 12.87 -35.96 33.99
C LYS A 8 11.87 -34.92 33.48
N GLY A 9 12.29 -34.10 32.52
CA GLY A 9 11.50 -32.97 31.99
C GLY A 9 11.74 -31.61 32.65
N ALA A 10 12.58 -31.51 33.68
CA ALA A 10 12.96 -30.22 34.27
C ALA A 10 14.13 -29.58 33.50
N GLY A 11 13.82 -28.52 32.74
CA GLY A 11 14.77 -27.70 32.01
C GLY A 11 14.08 -26.89 30.92
N ARG A 12 14.61 -25.70 30.58
CA ARG A 12 14.19 -24.93 29.42
C ARG A 12 14.39 -25.81 28.16
N PRO A 13 13.36 -26.06 27.34
CA PRO A 13 13.53 -26.78 26.08
C PRO A 13 14.67 -26.14 25.29
N ARG A 14 15.67 -26.94 24.92
CA ARG A 14 16.75 -26.48 24.04
C ARG A 14 16.16 -26.37 22.64
N GLY A 15 15.76 -25.16 22.27
CA GLY A 15 15.05 -24.87 21.04
C GLY A 15 13.55 -25.00 21.24
N GLY A 16 12.84 -23.87 21.16
CA GLY A 16 11.40 -23.90 20.91
C GLY A 16 11.12 -24.40 19.49
N GLN A 17 9.84 -24.56 19.15
CA GLN A 17 9.37 -24.94 17.80
C GLN A 17 9.99 -24.13 16.65
N TYR A 18 10.59 -22.98 16.95
CA TYR A 18 11.15 -22.02 16.00
C TYR A 18 12.65 -22.20 15.71
N GLY A 19 13.35 -23.16 16.35
CA GLY A 19 14.77 -23.45 16.06
C GLY A 19 15.77 -22.36 16.47
N GLU A 20 15.29 -21.25 17.03
CA GLU A 20 16.08 -20.07 17.44
C GLU A 20 15.87 -19.71 18.93
N GLN A 21 16.62 -18.73 19.43
CA GLN A 21 16.45 -18.23 20.80
C GLN A 21 15.13 -17.47 20.94
N THR A 22 14.24 -17.97 21.80
CA THR A 22 12.97 -17.32 22.10
C THR A 22 13.06 -16.43 23.34
N LYS A 23 12.35 -15.30 23.34
CA LYS A 23 12.21 -14.39 24.48
C LYS A 23 10.74 -14.32 24.91
N THR A 24 10.47 -14.46 26.20
CA THR A 24 9.10 -14.31 26.72
C THR A 24 8.69 -12.85 26.70
N VAL A 25 7.58 -12.54 26.01
CA VAL A 25 6.96 -11.22 25.99
C VAL A 25 5.54 -11.35 26.54
N ARG A 26 5.12 -10.42 27.42
CA ARG A 26 3.73 -10.35 27.90
C ARG A 26 2.92 -9.55 26.90
N ILE A 27 1.85 -10.14 26.39
CA ILE A 27 0.94 -9.53 25.42
C ILE A 27 -0.49 -9.59 25.94
N PRO A 28 -1.36 -8.62 25.60
CA PRO A 28 -2.78 -8.71 25.90
C PRO A 28 -3.40 -9.95 25.26
N LEU A 29 -4.33 -10.62 25.98
CA LEU A 29 -5.00 -11.82 25.47
C LEU A 29 -5.73 -11.56 24.14
N SER A 30 -6.29 -10.36 23.95
CA SER A 30 -6.94 -9.93 22.70
C SER A 30 -5.99 -9.87 21.49
N GLN A 31 -4.67 -9.81 21.72
CA GLN A 31 -3.66 -9.75 20.67
C GLN A 31 -2.94 -11.10 20.46
N ALA A 32 -3.15 -12.07 21.34
CA ALA A 32 -2.49 -13.37 21.29
C ALA A 32 -2.73 -14.10 19.95
N ASP A 33 -3.99 -14.20 19.53
CA ASP A 33 -4.34 -14.86 18.27
C ASP A 33 -3.75 -14.15 17.05
N ARG A 34 -3.73 -12.82 17.04
CA ARG A 34 -3.14 -12.02 15.95
C ARG A 34 -1.64 -12.29 15.82
N ILE A 35 -0.93 -12.31 16.94
CA ILE A 35 0.51 -12.56 16.98
C ILE A 35 0.83 -14.01 16.58
N LEU A 36 0.05 -14.98 17.08
CA LEU A 36 0.22 -16.38 16.70
C LEU A 36 -0.04 -16.61 15.20
N ARG A 37 -1.01 -15.90 14.61
CA ARG A 37 -1.23 -15.93 13.15
C ARG A 37 -0.07 -15.30 12.40
N PHE A 38 0.43 -14.15 12.85
CA PHE A 38 1.56 -13.46 12.23
C PHE A 38 2.82 -14.33 12.22
N ILE A 39 3.18 -14.92 13.37
CA ILE A 39 4.34 -15.81 13.51
C ILE A 39 4.20 -17.06 12.61
N ARG A 40 2.97 -17.58 12.45
CA ARG A 40 2.71 -18.78 11.65
C ARG A 40 2.73 -18.51 10.15
N ASN A 41 2.17 -17.38 9.73
CA ASN A 41 1.93 -17.09 8.31
C ASN A 41 3.04 -16.29 7.65
N LYS A 42 4.06 -15.80 8.40
CA LYS A 42 5.20 -15.01 7.89
C LYS A 42 4.78 -13.99 6.82
N GLU A 43 4.23 -12.85 7.26
CA GLU A 43 3.79 -11.74 6.37
C GLU A 43 2.84 -12.21 5.25
N TYR A 44 2.17 -11.30 4.54
CA TYR A 44 1.34 -11.71 3.38
C TYR A 44 2.25 -11.83 2.15
N ALA A 45 3.33 -12.60 2.30
CA ALA A 45 4.37 -12.76 1.30
C ALA A 45 3.96 -13.89 0.35
N LEU A 46 3.32 -13.53 -0.76
CA LEU A 46 2.87 -14.49 -1.77
C LEU A 46 3.97 -14.72 -2.80
N PRO A 47 4.14 -15.94 -3.33
CA PRO A 47 5.11 -16.16 -4.40
C PRO A 47 4.77 -15.29 -5.62
N ILE A 48 5.77 -14.65 -6.21
CA ILE A 48 5.65 -13.92 -7.47
C ILE A 48 6.45 -14.66 -8.55
N PHE A 49 5.90 -14.73 -9.75
CA PHE A 49 6.59 -15.31 -10.90
C PHE A 49 7.53 -14.28 -11.52
N ALA A 50 8.75 -14.70 -11.83
CA ALA A 50 9.77 -13.85 -12.44
C ALA A 50 9.41 -13.45 -13.87
N CYS A 51 8.71 -14.34 -14.58
CA CYS A 51 8.26 -14.10 -15.92
C CYS A 51 6.97 -13.26 -15.91
N GLY A 52 6.96 -12.20 -16.71
CA GLY A 52 5.72 -11.47 -16.97
C GLY A 52 4.71 -12.40 -17.64
N VAL A 53 3.56 -12.61 -17.00
CA VAL A 53 2.46 -13.35 -17.64
C VAL A 53 1.95 -12.52 -18.81
N SER A 54 2.12 -13.03 -20.02
CA SER A 54 1.53 -12.42 -21.21
C SER A 54 0.02 -12.33 -21.04
N ALA A 55 -0.54 -11.13 -21.19
CA ALA A 55 -1.99 -10.96 -21.31
C ALA A 55 -2.55 -11.52 -22.64
N GLY A 56 -1.69 -12.10 -23.50
CA GLY A 56 -2.02 -12.74 -24.78
C GLY A 56 -1.64 -14.22 -24.83
N PHE A 57 -1.19 -14.74 -26.00
CA PHE A 57 -0.90 -16.17 -26.18
C PHE A 57 0.25 -16.63 -25.25
N PRO A 58 0.05 -17.66 -24.41
CA PRO A 58 1.05 -18.07 -23.44
C PRO A 58 2.22 -18.78 -24.14
N SER A 59 3.45 -18.35 -23.83
CA SER A 59 4.65 -19.12 -24.19
C SER A 59 4.87 -20.22 -23.13
N PRO A 60 5.23 -21.46 -23.51
CA PRO A 60 5.29 -22.59 -22.58
C PRO A 60 6.51 -22.64 -21.65
N ALA A 61 7.43 -21.68 -21.75
CA ALA A 61 8.70 -21.72 -21.06
C ALA A 61 8.73 -20.76 -19.87
N ASP A 62 9.16 -21.32 -18.74
CA ASP A 62 9.76 -20.68 -17.55
C ASP A 62 8.86 -20.49 -16.32
N ASP A 63 8.74 -21.58 -15.56
CA ASP A 63 8.33 -21.61 -14.15
C ASP A 63 9.50 -21.22 -13.22
N TYR A 64 10.00 -19.98 -13.32
CA TYR A 64 10.95 -19.45 -12.34
C TYR A 64 10.20 -18.58 -11.32
N LEU A 65 10.10 -19.08 -10.09
CA LEU A 65 9.57 -18.33 -8.94
C LEU A 65 10.62 -17.32 -8.45
N GLU A 66 10.30 -16.04 -8.48
CA GLU A 66 11.14 -14.95 -7.98
C GLU A 66 10.70 -14.59 -6.55
N GLY A 67 11.12 -15.37 -5.55
CA GLY A 67 10.93 -15.00 -4.15
C GLY A 67 9.46 -14.78 -3.74
N SER A 68 9.25 -13.90 -2.76
CA SER A 68 7.94 -13.59 -2.19
C SER A 68 7.65 -12.10 -2.23
N LEU A 69 6.44 -11.72 -2.67
CA LEU A 69 5.93 -10.36 -2.75
C LEU A 69 5.05 -10.04 -1.55
N ASP A 70 5.42 -9.02 -0.78
CA ASP A 70 4.51 -8.32 0.13
C ASP A 70 4.03 -7.01 -0.53
N LEU A 71 2.71 -6.88 -0.71
CA LEU A 71 2.13 -5.70 -1.33
C LEU A 71 2.31 -4.43 -0.49
N ASN A 72 2.45 -4.56 0.83
CA ASN A 72 2.73 -3.40 1.69
C ASN A 72 4.10 -2.84 1.37
N GLU A 73 5.14 -3.69 1.35
CA GLU A 73 6.50 -3.24 1.00
C GLU A 73 6.58 -2.70 -0.43
N HIS A 74 5.80 -3.28 -1.34
CA HIS A 74 5.80 -2.86 -2.75
C HIS A 74 5.07 -1.53 -3.01
N LEU A 75 3.92 -1.31 -2.35
CA LEU A 75 3.04 -0.17 -2.63
C LEU A 75 3.20 0.99 -1.63
N ILE A 76 3.67 0.71 -0.41
CA ILE A 76 3.76 1.66 0.70
C ILE A 76 5.21 2.03 0.93
N ARG A 77 5.56 3.28 0.63
CA ARG A 77 6.89 3.84 0.93
C ARG A 77 7.03 4.22 2.40
N GLU A 78 6.08 5.01 2.89
CA GLU A 78 6.07 5.53 4.27
C GLU A 78 4.72 5.19 4.90
N PRO A 79 4.63 4.14 5.75
CA PRO A 79 3.37 3.69 6.34
C PRO A 79 2.67 4.78 7.16
N ALA A 80 3.42 5.67 7.80
CA ALA A 80 2.85 6.75 8.61
C ALA A 80 2.17 7.85 7.77
N ALA A 81 2.50 7.94 6.48
CA ALA A 81 2.01 8.98 5.58
C ALA A 81 1.21 8.43 4.38
N THR A 82 0.95 7.12 4.36
CA THR A 82 0.22 6.46 3.27
C THR A 82 -1.23 6.20 3.65
N PHE A 83 -2.16 6.54 2.76
CA PHE A 83 -3.59 6.40 2.94
C PHE A 83 -4.22 5.69 1.76
N PHE A 84 -5.25 4.90 2.03
CA PHE A 84 -6.06 4.28 0.97
C PHE A 84 -7.37 5.06 0.81
N VAL A 85 -7.69 5.45 -0.41
CA VAL A 85 -8.90 6.23 -0.73
C VAL A 85 -9.66 5.55 -1.86
N ARG A 86 -10.98 5.43 -1.74
CA ARG A 86 -11.80 4.88 -2.82
C ARG A 86 -12.15 5.97 -3.82
N ALA A 87 -11.82 5.76 -5.08
CA ALA A 87 -12.21 6.63 -6.18
C ALA A 87 -13.74 6.59 -6.36
N LYS A 88 -14.31 7.75 -6.68
CA LYS A 88 -15.73 7.91 -7.02
C LYS A 88 -15.85 8.78 -8.26
N GLY A 89 -16.61 8.32 -9.24
CA GLY A 89 -16.79 8.96 -10.53
C GLY A 89 -15.74 8.54 -11.56
N ASP A 90 -15.86 9.10 -12.77
CA ASP A 90 -15.16 8.66 -13.97
C ASP A 90 -14.22 9.74 -14.54
N SER A 91 -13.97 10.83 -13.79
CA SER A 91 -13.19 11.98 -14.28
C SER A 91 -11.72 11.68 -14.60
N MET A 92 -11.23 10.50 -14.22
CA MET A 92 -9.83 10.10 -14.36
C MET A 92 -9.63 8.80 -15.16
N ILE A 93 -10.60 8.38 -15.99
CA ILE A 93 -10.51 7.14 -16.79
C ILE A 93 -9.25 7.10 -17.67
N GLY A 94 -8.84 8.21 -18.28
CA GLY A 94 -7.64 8.30 -19.12
C GLY A 94 -6.33 8.04 -18.35
N ALA A 95 -6.35 8.17 -17.02
CA ALA A 95 -5.26 7.77 -16.14
C ALA A 95 -5.40 6.33 -15.59
N GLY A 96 -6.39 5.56 -16.07
CA GLY A 96 -6.69 4.22 -15.59
C GLY A 96 -7.40 4.15 -14.23
N ILE A 97 -7.99 5.26 -13.77
CA ILE A 97 -8.75 5.33 -12.51
C ILE A 97 -10.23 5.24 -12.82
N HIS A 98 -10.85 4.15 -12.36
CA HIS A 98 -12.28 3.89 -12.52
C HIS A 98 -13.05 4.12 -11.20
N ASP A 99 -14.37 4.21 -11.32
CA ASP A 99 -15.25 4.27 -10.16
C ASP A 99 -15.10 3.01 -9.30
N GLY A 100 -14.89 3.19 -7.99
CA GLY A 100 -14.71 2.09 -7.05
C GLY A 100 -13.25 1.67 -6.81
N ASP A 101 -12.29 2.18 -7.56
CA ASP A 101 -10.87 1.83 -7.43
C ASP A 101 -10.29 2.22 -6.08
N LEU A 102 -9.33 1.43 -5.60
CA LEU A 102 -8.60 1.75 -4.39
C LEU A 102 -7.29 2.47 -4.74
N LEU A 103 -7.22 3.75 -4.38
CA LEU A 103 -6.05 4.60 -4.59
C LEU A 103 -5.11 4.50 -3.38
N VAL A 104 -3.83 4.33 -3.65
CA VAL A 104 -2.76 4.46 -2.64
C VAL A 104 -2.24 5.89 -2.71
N VAL A 105 -2.29 6.60 -1.60
CA VAL A 105 -2.02 8.04 -1.53
C VAL A 105 -0.92 8.33 -0.53
N ASP A 106 0.11 9.04 -0.97
CA ASP A 106 1.23 9.48 -0.14
C ASP A 106 1.08 10.98 0.19
N ARG A 107 1.04 11.30 1.48
CA ARG A 107 0.97 12.69 1.99
C ARG A 107 2.31 13.30 2.38
N SER A 108 3.38 12.50 2.41
CA SER A 108 4.73 12.97 2.71
C SER A 108 5.43 13.58 1.50
N ALA A 109 5.00 13.18 0.29
CA ALA A 109 5.60 13.59 -0.96
C ALA A 109 5.05 14.93 -1.48
N GLU A 110 5.93 15.78 -2.00
CA GLU A 110 5.56 17.02 -2.70
C GLU A 110 5.07 16.73 -4.12
N ALA A 111 3.90 17.30 -4.47
CA ALA A 111 3.29 17.12 -5.78
C ALA A 111 4.13 17.76 -6.88
N LYS A 112 4.48 16.97 -7.90
CA LYS A 112 5.19 17.44 -9.09
C LYS A 112 4.25 17.61 -10.27
N ASN A 113 4.68 18.42 -11.22
CA ASN A 113 3.96 18.62 -12.48
C ASN A 113 3.69 17.25 -13.16
N GLY A 114 2.45 17.02 -13.57
CA GLY A 114 1.98 15.78 -14.18
C GLY A 114 1.54 14.70 -13.19
N ASN A 115 1.72 14.87 -11.88
CA ASN A 115 1.26 13.88 -10.90
C ASN A 115 -0.26 13.86 -10.79
N VAL A 116 -0.82 12.67 -10.52
CA VAL A 116 -2.22 12.57 -10.10
C VAL A 116 -2.25 12.83 -8.60
N ILE A 117 -3.07 13.79 -8.19
CA ILE A 117 -3.19 14.21 -6.80
C ILE A 117 -4.63 14.13 -6.32
N ILE A 118 -4.78 14.08 -5.01
CA ILE A 118 -6.03 14.41 -4.34
C ILE A 118 -5.91 15.85 -3.85
N ALA A 119 -6.81 16.71 -4.31
CA ALA A 119 -6.92 18.09 -3.87
C ALA A 119 -8.25 18.31 -3.14
N ILE A 120 -8.21 19.12 -2.08
CA ILE A 120 -9.39 19.70 -1.45
C ILE A 120 -9.66 21.00 -2.19
N ILE A 121 -10.84 21.13 -2.80
CA ILE A 121 -11.28 22.31 -3.54
C ILE A 121 -12.59 22.74 -2.89
N ASN A 122 -12.64 23.93 -2.27
CA ASN A 122 -13.82 24.44 -1.57
C ASN A 122 -14.39 23.44 -0.54
N GLY A 123 -13.51 22.70 0.15
CA GLY A 123 -13.87 21.70 1.15
C GLY A 123 -14.19 20.30 0.60
N GLU A 124 -14.22 20.10 -0.73
CA GLU A 124 -14.49 18.80 -1.34
C GLU A 124 -13.22 18.12 -1.88
N LEU A 125 -13.07 16.81 -1.64
CA LEU A 125 -11.96 16.03 -2.16
C LEU A 125 -12.20 15.65 -3.62
N SER A 126 -11.22 15.94 -4.48
CA SER A 126 -11.24 15.61 -5.90
C SER A 126 -9.91 15.05 -6.36
N VAL A 127 -9.95 14.05 -7.24
CA VAL A 127 -8.76 13.46 -7.87
C VAL A 127 -8.57 14.10 -9.24
N LYS A 128 -7.39 14.70 -9.49
CA LYS A 128 -7.06 15.38 -10.75
C LYS A 128 -5.57 15.27 -11.04
N ARG A 129 -5.20 15.48 -12.30
CA ARG A 129 -3.79 15.67 -12.68
C ARG A 129 -3.37 17.10 -12.35
N TYR A 130 -2.31 17.23 -11.57
CA TYR A 130 -1.73 18.51 -11.24
C TYR A 130 -0.81 18.98 -12.36
N LEU A 131 -1.15 20.10 -12.99
CA LEU A 131 -0.28 20.76 -13.95
C LEU A 131 0.17 22.13 -13.43
N ARG A 132 1.48 22.40 -13.50
CA ARG A 132 2.07 23.68 -13.11
C ARG A 132 2.94 24.22 -14.23
N SER A 133 2.57 25.41 -14.72
CA SER A 133 3.33 26.26 -15.63
C SER A 133 3.88 27.47 -14.86
N LYS A 134 4.79 28.25 -15.47
CA LYS A 134 5.53 29.34 -14.79
C LYS A 134 4.65 30.25 -13.91
N ASN A 135 3.44 30.59 -14.37
CA ASN A 135 2.52 31.48 -13.65
C ASN A 135 1.11 30.87 -13.45
N GLN A 136 0.90 29.59 -13.75
CA GLN A 136 -0.44 29.00 -13.72
C GLN A 136 -0.41 27.59 -13.14
N CYS A 137 -1.38 27.30 -12.27
CA CYS A 137 -1.63 25.97 -11.73
C CYS A 137 -3.02 25.51 -12.19
N GLU A 138 -3.10 24.29 -12.68
CA GLU A 138 -4.35 23.70 -13.18
C GLU A 138 -4.53 22.29 -12.63
N LEU A 139 -5.79 21.94 -12.38
CA LEU A 139 -6.23 20.59 -12.05
C LEU A 139 -7.00 20.02 -13.25
N VAL A 140 -6.36 19.12 -13.97
CA VAL A 140 -6.86 18.59 -15.23
C VAL A 140 -7.49 17.22 -15.01
N PRO A 141 -8.77 17.03 -15.37
CA PRO A 141 -9.35 15.70 -15.43
C PRO A 141 -8.80 14.91 -16.62
N GLU A 142 -8.69 13.60 -16.48
CA GLU A 142 -8.30 12.66 -17.54
C GLU A 142 -9.56 12.05 -18.17
N ASN A 143 -10.54 12.88 -18.49
CA ASN A 143 -11.77 12.48 -19.16
C ASN A 143 -12.32 13.69 -19.95
N PRO A 144 -12.51 13.57 -21.29
CA PRO A 144 -12.96 14.67 -22.14
C PRO A 144 -14.32 15.29 -21.76
N LYS A 145 -15.14 14.59 -20.97
CA LYS A 145 -16.43 15.11 -20.48
C LYS A 145 -16.28 16.21 -19.43
N TYR A 146 -15.10 16.35 -18.82
CA TYR A 146 -14.84 17.26 -17.71
C TYR A 146 -13.89 18.36 -18.13
N LYS A 147 -14.10 19.58 -17.61
CA LYS A 147 -13.25 20.73 -17.90
C LYS A 147 -12.10 20.85 -16.89
N PRO A 148 -10.91 21.30 -17.30
CA PRO A 148 -9.84 21.72 -16.39
C PRO A 148 -10.30 22.79 -15.40
N ILE A 149 -9.77 22.74 -14.19
CA ILE A 149 -9.99 23.75 -13.15
C ILE A 149 -8.70 24.56 -13.01
N GLN A 150 -8.74 25.85 -13.33
CA GLN A 150 -7.63 26.75 -13.06
C GLN A 150 -7.67 27.17 -11.60
N ILE A 151 -6.51 27.14 -10.93
CA ILE A 151 -6.37 27.59 -9.54
C ILE A 151 -5.90 29.03 -9.56
N ASN A 152 -6.74 29.93 -9.05
CA ASN A 152 -6.41 31.34 -8.82
C ASN A 152 -5.96 31.55 -7.37
N GLU A 153 -5.36 32.71 -7.09
CA GLU A 153 -4.88 33.05 -5.73
C GLU A 153 -6.01 33.12 -4.69
N ASP A 154 -7.24 33.41 -5.13
CA ASP A 154 -8.43 33.52 -4.28
C ASP A 154 -9.11 32.16 -4.00
N ASP A 155 -8.73 31.09 -4.69
CA ASP A 155 -9.37 29.78 -4.54
C ASP A 155 -8.81 29.02 -3.31
N ASP A 156 -9.68 28.49 -2.44
CA ASP A 156 -9.24 27.59 -1.35
C ASP A 156 -8.98 26.19 -1.90
N VAL A 157 -7.78 26.02 -2.45
CA VAL A 157 -7.28 24.74 -2.98
C VAL A 157 -6.08 24.27 -2.19
N ARG A 158 -6.16 23.04 -1.69
CA ARG A 158 -5.08 22.39 -0.94
C ARG A 158 -4.79 21.02 -1.47
N ILE A 159 -3.54 20.74 -1.78
CA ILE A 159 -3.10 19.39 -2.14
C ILE A 159 -3.12 18.53 -0.87
N TRP A 160 -3.93 17.47 -0.86
CA TRP A 160 -4.04 16.56 0.27
C TRP A 160 -2.94 15.49 0.25
N GLY A 161 -2.64 14.97 -0.94
CA GLY A 161 -1.61 13.96 -1.17
C GLY A 161 -1.51 13.53 -2.65
N ILE A 162 -0.50 12.75 -2.97
CA ILE A 162 -0.23 12.24 -4.32
C ILE A 162 -0.72 10.80 -4.44
N VAL A 163 -1.42 10.48 -5.52
CA VAL A 163 -1.79 9.10 -5.84
C VAL A 163 -0.57 8.39 -6.44
N THR A 164 -0.08 7.36 -5.77
CA THR A 164 1.10 6.59 -6.19
C THR A 164 0.73 5.33 -6.96
N ASN A 165 -0.36 4.66 -6.58
CA ASN A 165 -0.81 3.41 -7.19
C ASN A 165 -2.35 3.34 -7.24
N VAL A 166 -2.86 2.56 -8.18
CA VAL A 166 -4.29 2.27 -8.36
C VAL A 166 -4.47 0.76 -8.30
N ILE A 167 -5.33 0.28 -7.40
CA ILE A 167 -5.70 -1.13 -7.29
C ILE A 167 -7.12 -1.25 -7.86
N HIS A 168 -7.19 -1.75 -9.08
CA HIS A 168 -8.43 -1.98 -9.82
C HIS A 168 -8.82 -3.45 -9.71
N ARG A 169 -10.09 -3.72 -9.37
CA ARG A 169 -10.65 -5.07 -9.41
C ARG A 169 -11.36 -5.25 -10.74
N LEU A 170 -10.93 -6.25 -11.52
CA LEU A 170 -11.58 -6.70 -12.75
C LEU A 170 -12.85 -7.51 -12.47
#